data_AF-A0A6P2EQ74-F1
#
_entry.id   AF-A0A6P2EQ74-F1
#
_cell.length_a   1.000
_cell.length_b   1.000
_cell.length_c   1.000
_cell.angle_alpha   90.00
_cell.angle_beta   90.00
_cell.angle_gamma   90.00
#
_symmetry.space_group_name_H-M   'P 1'
#
loop_
_entity.id
_entity.type
_entity.pdbx_description
1 polymer ?
#
loop_
_entity_poly.entity_id
_entity_poly.type
_entity_poly.pdbx_seq_one_letter_code
_entity_poly.pdbx_strand_id
1 'polypeptide(L)'
;MPSILFSLYNRENTSGANQDIALELKILAADSNKQVAAYAATDYARLGYLPDTKYVLDQALQSGALPTDAYFREMAHLIPSAPLEKQKEFMAEIRASSNRLASDILADALNSGQDFSAAPFLKSSEDMAKLLRATEPDFGQEVGQYGGTDGLRYETWLRASATIESAKTGRSMNEIIVAKLSEPGTDPRKVLAYLSSWEAMPLLTEAAPDSQVQKLAAIARRHSDQNPGNSYMRFLAETIEVRMKHPPPAAPKPVFTMPTGPAVPPAPKPP
;
A
#
# COMPACT_ATOMS: atom_id res chain seq x y z
N MET A 1 -3.83 29.39 7.24
CA MET A 1 -3.86 30.08 5.94
C MET A 1 -3.60 29.11 4.78
N PRO A 2 -2.53 28.27 4.79
CA PRO A 2 -2.27 27.29 3.71
C PRO A 2 -3.45 26.35 3.43
N SER A 3 -4.08 25.81 4.47
CA SER A 3 -5.21 24.89 4.33
C SER A 3 -6.48 25.51 3.72
N ILE A 4 -6.64 26.84 3.84
CA ILE A 4 -7.73 27.57 3.19
C ILE A 4 -7.45 27.66 1.68
N LEU A 5 -6.21 27.98 1.30
CA LEU A 5 -5.80 28.03 -0.10
C LEU A 5 -5.97 26.66 -0.77
N PHE A 6 -5.54 25.59 -0.11
CA PHE A 6 -5.75 24.22 -0.58
C PHE A 6 -7.25 23.91 -0.76
N SER A 7 -8.10 24.30 0.19
CA SER A 7 -9.55 24.04 0.09
C SER A 7 -10.24 24.75 -1.08
N LEU A 8 -9.62 25.81 -1.61
CA LEU A 8 -10.13 26.56 -2.75
C LEU A 8 -9.63 26.00 -4.10
N TYR A 9 -8.66 25.08 -4.08
CA TYR A 9 -8.15 24.44 -5.28
C TYR A 9 -9.18 23.49 -5.87
N ASN A 10 -9.42 23.61 -7.17
CA ASN A 10 -10.30 22.72 -7.92
C ASN A 10 -9.69 22.37 -9.26
N ARG A 11 -9.34 21.10 -9.48
CA ARG A 11 -8.71 20.61 -10.72
C ARG A 11 -9.50 20.92 -12.00
N GLU A 12 -10.83 21.06 -11.90
CA GLU A 12 -11.72 21.32 -13.04
C GLU A 12 -11.88 22.82 -13.31
N ASN A 13 -11.42 23.68 -12.39
CA ASN A 13 -11.54 25.12 -12.53
C ASN A 13 -10.39 25.69 -13.38
N THR A 14 -10.74 26.30 -14.51
CA THR A 14 -9.80 26.92 -15.46
C THR A 14 -9.62 28.43 -15.24
N SER A 15 -10.20 29.00 -14.19
CA SER A 15 -10.24 30.46 -13.94
C SER A 15 -8.90 31.12 -13.57
N GLY A 16 -7.76 30.44 -13.74
CA GLY A 16 -6.41 30.94 -13.38
C GLY A 16 -6.07 30.85 -11.88
N ALA A 17 -7.07 30.86 -11.00
CA ALA A 17 -6.89 30.84 -9.53
C ALA A 17 -6.07 29.66 -9.00
N ASN A 18 -6.08 28.51 -9.69
CA ASN A 18 -5.27 27.35 -9.32
C ASN A 18 -3.75 27.64 -9.41
N GLN A 19 -3.34 28.47 -10.37
CA GLN A 19 -1.92 28.86 -10.51
C GLN A 19 -1.51 29.79 -9.37
N ASP A 20 -2.37 30.74 -9.01
CA ASP A 20 -2.15 31.64 -7.88
C ASP A 20 -2.10 30.88 -6.56
N ILE A 21 -3.00 29.91 -6.34
CA ILE A 21 -3.00 29.04 -5.16
C ILE A 21 -1.69 28.24 -5.08
N ALA A 22 -1.27 27.61 -6.18
CA ALA A 22 -0.03 26.85 -6.22
C ALA A 22 1.19 27.76 -5.94
N LEU A 23 1.24 28.94 -6.56
CA LEU A 23 2.32 29.91 -6.33
C LEU A 23 2.37 30.38 -4.88
N GLU A 24 1.22 30.72 -4.29
CA GLU A 24 1.13 31.17 -2.91
C GLU A 24 1.56 30.07 -1.93
N LEU A 25 1.09 28.82 -2.13
CA LEU A 25 1.53 27.68 -1.34
C LEU A 25 3.05 27.44 -1.46
N LYS A 26 3.62 27.60 -2.66
CA LYS A 26 5.06 27.50 -2.86
C LYS A 26 5.84 28.58 -2.11
N ILE A 27 5.35 29.82 -2.11
CA ILE A 27 5.96 30.94 -1.36
C ILE A 27 5.90 30.64 0.15
N LEU A 28 4.74 30.23 0.65
CA LEU A 28 4.51 29.89 2.06
C LEU A 28 5.34 28.68 2.51
N ALA A 29 5.68 27.76 1.61
CA ALA A 29 6.56 26.63 1.92
C ALA A 29 8.00 27.05 2.31
N ALA A 30 8.40 28.28 1.99
CA ALA A 30 9.68 28.87 2.39
C ALA A 30 9.58 29.80 3.61
N ASP A 31 8.41 29.85 4.28
CA ASP A 31 8.20 30.73 5.43
C ASP A 31 9.14 30.37 6.61
N SER A 32 9.62 31.40 7.31
CA SER A 32 10.41 31.26 8.53
C SER A 32 9.68 30.49 9.64
N ASN A 33 8.35 30.55 9.65
CA ASN A 33 7.51 29.75 10.53
C ASN A 33 7.40 28.32 9.98
N LYS A 34 8.11 27.41 10.63
CA LYS A 34 8.17 25.99 10.28
C LYS A 34 6.80 25.31 10.15
N GLN A 35 5.82 25.71 10.97
CA GLN A 35 4.49 25.11 10.89
C GLN A 35 3.74 25.57 9.62
N VAL A 36 3.87 26.84 9.24
CA VAL A 36 3.30 27.38 8.00
C VAL A 36 3.98 26.71 6.80
N ALA A 37 5.30 26.65 6.80
CA ALA A 37 6.09 26.00 5.77
C ALA A 37 5.73 24.52 5.59
N ALA A 38 5.57 23.77 6.69
CA ALA A 38 5.18 22.37 6.66
C ALA A 38 3.80 22.17 6.02
N TYR A 39 2.79 22.91 6.47
CA TYR A 39 1.44 22.80 5.89
C TYR A 39 1.42 23.20 4.42
N ALA A 40 2.09 24.29 4.06
CA ALA A 40 2.13 24.76 2.69
C ALA A 40 2.83 23.77 1.75
N ALA A 41 3.95 23.16 2.17
CA ALA A 41 4.65 22.15 1.38
C ALA A 41 3.81 20.87 1.19
N THR A 42 3.13 20.40 2.25
CA THR A 42 2.21 19.25 2.16
C THR A 42 1.01 19.55 1.27
N ASP A 43 0.35 20.70 1.45
CA ASP A 43 -0.80 21.11 0.65
C ASP A 43 -0.41 21.28 -0.83
N TYR A 44 0.76 21.85 -1.10
CA TYR A 44 1.32 21.97 -2.45
C TYR A 44 1.52 20.60 -3.11
N ALA A 45 2.11 19.62 -2.39
CA ALA A 45 2.29 18.26 -2.91
C ALA A 45 0.95 17.55 -3.20
N ARG A 46 -0.11 17.89 -2.47
CA ARG A 46 -1.43 17.26 -2.63
C ARG A 46 -2.25 17.84 -3.79
N LEU A 47 -1.82 18.94 -4.41
CA LEU A 47 -2.44 19.43 -5.65
C LEU A 47 -2.31 18.40 -6.78
N GLY A 48 -1.26 17.58 -6.73
CA GLY A 48 -0.85 16.61 -7.75
C GLY A 48 0.62 16.82 -8.13
N TYR A 49 1.16 16.01 -9.03
CA TYR A 49 2.53 16.22 -9.49
C TYR A 49 2.67 17.53 -10.28
N LEU A 50 3.33 18.51 -9.67
CA LEU A 50 3.88 19.71 -10.31
C LEU A 50 5.41 19.57 -10.45
N PRO A 51 6.05 20.10 -11.51
CA PRO A 51 7.49 19.89 -11.78
C PRO A 51 8.43 20.27 -10.62
N ASP A 52 8.04 21.25 -9.82
CA ASP A 52 8.77 21.82 -8.68
C ASP A 52 8.33 21.24 -7.33
N THR A 53 7.40 20.29 -7.30
CA THR A 53 6.93 19.66 -6.04
C THR A 53 8.06 19.03 -5.25
N LYS A 54 8.98 18.32 -5.94
CA LYS A 54 10.14 17.72 -5.26
C LYS A 54 11.02 18.78 -4.62
N TYR A 55 11.26 19.88 -5.32
CA TYR A 55 12.05 20.99 -4.80
C TYR A 55 11.40 21.61 -3.55
N VAL A 56 10.08 21.80 -3.56
CA VAL A 56 9.34 22.31 -2.39
C VAL A 56 9.47 21.37 -1.19
N LEU A 57 9.31 20.06 -1.40
CA LEU A 57 9.49 19.07 -0.34
C LEU A 57 10.93 19.02 0.17
N ASP A 58 11.93 19.08 -0.72
CA ASP A 58 13.36 19.09 -0.37
C ASP A 58 13.71 20.31 0.49
N GLN A 59 13.21 21.51 0.13
CA GLN A 59 13.42 22.73 0.90
C GLN A 59 12.77 22.65 2.30
N ALA A 60 11.56 22.11 2.38
CA ALA A 60 10.87 21.96 3.67
C ALA A 60 11.56 20.92 4.57
N LEU A 61 12.12 19.85 3.99
CA LEU A 61 12.95 18.89 4.73
C LEU A 61 14.26 19.55 5.21
N GLN A 62 14.98 20.26 4.34
CA GLN A 62 16.26 20.90 4.65
C GLN A 62 16.13 22.00 5.71
N SER A 63 15.05 22.78 5.70
CA SER A 63 14.77 23.80 6.73
C SER A 63 14.31 23.19 8.08
N GLY A 64 14.04 21.89 8.10
CA GLY A 64 13.47 21.18 9.23
C GLY A 64 12.03 21.58 9.53
N ALA A 65 11.30 22.11 8.54
CA ALA A 65 9.85 22.31 8.62
C ALA A 65 9.12 20.97 8.49
N LEU A 66 9.59 20.10 7.59
CA LEU A 66 9.04 18.78 7.34
C LEU A 66 9.93 17.69 7.98
N PRO A 67 9.39 16.84 8.88
CA PRO A 67 10.14 15.69 9.36
C PRO A 67 10.28 14.65 8.23
N THR A 68 11.34 13.84 8.30
CA THR A 68 11.70 12.83 7.30
C THR A 68 10.53 11.90 6.93
N ASP A 69 9.75 11.46 7.92
CA ASP A 69 8.61 10.58 7.68
C ASP A 69 7.49 11.28 6.89
N ALA A 70 7.22 12.56 7.17
CA ALA A 70 6.23 13.31 6.42
C ALA A 70 6.74 13.61 4.99
N TYR A 71 8.04 13.84 4.80
CA TYR A 71 8.64 13.98 3.47
C TYR A 71 8.40 12.75 2.59
N PHE A 72 8.73 11.55 3.10
CA PHE A 72 8.55 10.32 2.32
C PHE A 72 7.07 9.97 2.09
N ARG A 73 6.19 10.32 3.03
CA ARG A 73 4.73 10.15 2.87
C ARG A 73 4.19 11.02 1.75
N GLU A 74 4.53 12.31 1.73
CA GLU A 74 4.06 13.19 0.67
C GLU A 74 4.69 12.83 -0.69
N MET A 75 5.96 12.41 -0.71
CA MET A 75 6.57 11.87 -1.94
C MET A 75 5.84 10.63 -2.46
N ALA A 76 5.41 9.73 -1.58
CA ALA A 76 4.61 8.56 -1.96
C ALA A 76 3.28 8.95 -2.61
N HIS A 77 2.61 9.98 -2.09
CA HIS A 77 1.36 10.50 -2.66
C HIS A 77 1.51 11.07 -4.07
N LEU A 78 2.72 11.47 -4.47
CA LEU A 78 2.99 11.98 -5.82
C LEU A 78 3.12 10.89 -6.87
N ILE A 79 3.56 9.69 -6.48
CA ILE A 79 3.88 8.59 -7.39
C ILE A 79 2.74 8.31 -8.39
N PRO A 80 1.45 8.19 -8.00
CA PRO A 80 0.38 7.88 -8.95
C PRO A 80 0.19 8.92 -10.05
N SER A 81 0.57 10.17 -9.81
CA SER A 81 0.37 11.29 -10.74
C SER A 81 1.64 11.75 -11.46
N ALA A 82 2.81 11.25 -11.03
CA ALA A 82 4.10 11.66 -11.59
C ALA A 82 4.39 10.99 -12.94
N PRO A 83 5.18 11.63 -13.83
CA PRO A 83 5.73 10.99 -15.03
C PRO A 83 6.56 9.74 -14.68
N LEU A 84 6.60 8.76 -15.59
CA LEU A 84 7.29 7.47 -15.44
C LEU A 84 8.68 7.56 -14.79
N GLU A 85 9.53 8.43 -15.31
CA GLU A 85 10.91 8.57 -14.81
C GLU A 85 10.95 9.11 -13.37
N LYS A 86 9.99 9.95 -13.00
CA LYS A 86 9.85 10.47 -11.64
C LYS A 86 9.23 9.46 -10.68
N GLN A 87 8.33 8.60 -11.14
CA GLN A 87 7.85 7.48 -10.33
C GLN A 87 9.01 6.59 -9.88
N LYS A 88 9.92 6.22 -10.80
CA LYS A 88 11.11 5.42 -10.49
C LYS A 88 12.06 6.13 -9.53
N GLU A 89 12.32 7.43 -9.77
CA GLU A 89 13.15 8.27 -8.90
C GLU A 89 12.61 8.32 -7.47
N PHE A 90 11.33 8.63 -7.30
CA PHE A 90 10.68 8.70 -5.99
C PHE A 90 10.68 7.35 -5.28
N MET A 91 10.35 6.26 -5.97
CA MET A 91 10.42 4.93 -5.38
C MET A 91 11.84 4.54 -4.96
N ALA A 92 12.86 4.88 -5.75
CA ALA A 92 14.25 4.62 -5.42
C ALA A 92 14.69 5.42 -4.18
N GLU A 93 14.25 6.67 -4.06
CA GLU A 93 14.56 7.54 -2.92
C GLU A 93 13.83 7.08 -1.64
N ILE A 94 12.55 6.72 -1.71
CA ILE A 94 11.81 6.10 -0.60
C ILE A 94 12.53 4.84 -0.14
N ARG A 95 12.91 3.96 -1.08
CA ARG A 95 13.65 2.73 -0.78
C ARG A 95 14.99 3.01 -0.10
N ALA A 96 15.72 4.02 -0.56
CA ALA A 96 17.02 4.37 0.00
C ALA A 96 16.95 4.79 1.47
N SER A 97 15.82 5.36 1.92
CA SER A 97 15.61 5.70 3.33
C SER A 97 15.68 4.50 4.28
N SER A 98 15.48 3.29 3.74
CA SER A 98 15.67 2.01 4.43
C SER A 98 14.99 1.89 5.80
N ASN A 99 13.86 2.59 5.99
CA ASN A 99 13.13 2.62 7.24
C ASN A 99 11.77 1.89 7.13
N ARG A 100 11.10 1.73 8.27
CA ARG A 100 9.79 1.05 8.33
C ARG A 100 8.73 1.72 7.46
N LEU A 101 8.68 3.06 7.43
CA LEU A 101 7.71 3.79 6.62
C LEU A 101 7.90 3.51 5.13
N ALA A 102 9.15 3.45 4.66
CA ALA A 102 9.45 3.11 3.28
C ALA A 102 9.01 1.69 2.93
N SER A 103 9.20 0.73 3.85
CA SER A 103 8.65 -0.62 3.67
C SER A 103 7.13 -0.59 3.52
N ASP A 104 6.43 0.09 4.42
CA ASP A 104 4.97 0.18 4.40
C ASP A 104 4.47 0.79 3.07
N ILE A 105 5.08 1.90 2.63
CA ILE A 105 4.74 2.57 1.37
C ILE A 105 4.99 1.67 0.16
N LEU A 106 6.17 1.05 0.08
CA LEU A 106 6.55 0.25 -1.09
C LEU A 106 5.83 -1.09 -1.13
N ALA A 107 5.48 -1.66 0.02
CA ALA A 107 4.64 -2.86 0.12
C ALA A 107 3.21 -2.57 -0.37
N ASP A 108 2.64 -1.42 0.01
CA ASP A 108 1.33 -0.97 -0.49
C ASP A 108 1.36 -0.77 -2.02
N ALA A 109 2.40 -0.09 -2.53
CA ALA A 109 2.59 0.12 -3.96
C ALA A 109 2.66 -1.21 -4.74
N LEU A 110 3.37 -2.22 -4.21
CA LEU A 110 3.45 -3.56 -4.81
C LEU A 110 2.10 -4.29 -4.85
N ASN A 111 1.30 -4.18 -3.79
CA ASN A 111 0.03 -4.89 -3.65
C ASN A 111 -1.14 -4.22 -4.37
N SER A 112 -1.12 -2.89 -4.47
CA SER A 112 -2.23 -2.11 -5.04
C SER A 112 -2.53 -2.46 -6.50
N GLY A 113 -1.57 -3.03 -7.24
CA GLY A 113 -1.73 -3.39 -8.64
C GLY A 113 -2.10 -2.20 -9.54
N GLN A 114 -2.08 -0.97 -9.02
CA GLN A 114 -2.16 0.23 -9.83
C GLN A 114 -1.03 0.14 -10.85
N ASP A 115 -1.27 0.63 -12.07
CA ASP A 115 -0.29 0.73 -13.16
C ASP A 115 0.82 1.74 -12.82
N PHE A 116 1.43 1.60 -11.65
CA PHE A 116 2.80 1.97 -11.44
C PHE A 116 3.61 1.11 -12.40
N SER A 117 3.94 1.70 -13.52
CA SER A 117 5.00 1.29 -14.43
C SER A 117 6.32 0.88 -13.73
N ALA A 118 6.51 1.25 -12.47
CA ALA A 118 7.62 0.85 -11.61
C ALA A 118 7.41 -0.45 -10.81
N ALA A 119 6.22 -1.08 -10.86
CA ALA A 119 5.96 -2.36 -10.20
C ALA A 119 6.91 -3.49 -10.67
N PRO A 120 7.24 -3.64 -11.97
CA PRO A 120 8.26 -4.59 -12.41
C PRO A 120 9.65 -4.31 -11.81
N PHE A 121 10.01 -3.03 -11.65
CA PHE A 121 11.26 -2.62 -11.02
C PHE A 121 11.28 -3.01 -9.53
N LEU A 122 10.20 -2.77 -8.80
CA LEU A 122 10.11 -3.16 -7.39
C LEU A 122 10.15 -4.68 -7.22
N LYS A 123 9.45 -5.44 -8.08
CA LYS A 123 9.41 -6.91 -8.04
C LYS A 123 10.77 -7.56 -8.32
N SER A 124 11.60 -6.93 -9.14
CA SER A 124 12.93 -7.44 -9.49
C SER A 124 14.05 -6.91 -8.59
N SER A 125 13.74 -6.02 -7.64
CA SER A 125 14.74 -5.37 -6.80
C SER A 125 15.14 -6.21 -5.59
N GLU A 126 16.40 -6.68 -5.56
CA GLU A 126 16.95 -7.37 -4.37
C GLU A 126 17.03 -6.43 -3.15
N ASP A 127 17.18 -5.12 -3.36
CA ASP A 127 17.14 -4.14 -2.27
C ASP A 127 15.75 -4.05 -1.63
N MET A 128 14.69 -4.18 -2.43
CA MET A 128 13.33 -4.26 -1.89
C MET A 128 13.13 -5.56 -1.09
N ALA A 129 13.67 -6.69 -1.57
CA ALA A 129 13.66 -7.94 -0.82
C ALA A 129 14.40 -7.81 0.53
N LYS A 130 15.56 -7.14 0.54
CA LYS A 130 16.32 -6.85 1.77
C LYS A 130 15.55 -5.95 2.72
N LEU A 131 14.95 -4.87 2.20
CA LEU A 131 14.16 -3.93 2.99
C LEU A 131 13.01 -4.64 3.71
N LEU A 132 12.20 -5.42 2.97
CA LEU A 132 11.09 -6.18 3.56
C LEU A 132 11.59 -7.17 4.62
N ARG A 133 12.67 -7.91 4.36
CA ARG A 133 13.24 -8.82 5.38
C ARG A 133 13.66 -8.10 6.66
N ALA A 134 14.20 -6.88 6.54
CA ALA A 134 14.65 -6.09 7.69
C ALA A 134 13.51 -5.38 8.45
N THR A 135 12.30 -5.37 7.89
CA THR A 135 11.16 -4.58 8.40
C THR A 135 9.90 -5.41 8.62
N GLU A 136 10.07 -6.73 8.82
CA GLU A 136 8.96 -7.61 9.19
C GLU A 136 8.18 -7.03 10.39
N PRO A 137 6.85 -6.81 10.26
CA PRO A 137 6.05 -6.33 11.37
C PRO A 137 6.01 -7.33 12.53
N ASP A 138 6.19 -6.81 13.75
CA ASP A 138 6.02 -7.53 15.00
C ASP A 138 4.72 -7.09 15.70
N PHE A 139 4.04 -8.03 16.36
CA PHE A 139 2.80 -7.81 17.11
C PHE A 139 3.08 -7.43 18.58
N GLY A 140 4.35 -7.32 18.98
CA GLY A 140 4.75 -6.94 20.35
C GLY A 140 4.43 -8.02 21.39
N GLN A 141 4.82 -7.80 22.65
CA GLN A 141 4.72 -8.83 23.70
C GLN A 141 3.33 -8.96 24.35
N GLU A 142 2.45 -7.97 24.17
CA GLU A 142 1.11 -8.00 24.75
C GLU A 142 0.17 -8.88 23.93
N VAL A 143 0.22 -10.18 24.19
CA VAL A 143 -0.56 -11.22 23.48
C VAL A 143 -2.08 -10.92 23.50
N GLY A 144 -2.57 -10.23 24.54
CA GLY A 144 -3.97 -9.81 24.66
C GLY A 144 -4.38 -8.63 23.78
N GLN A 145 -3.43 -7.85 23.24
CA GLN A 145 -3.70 -6.68 22.38
C GLN A 145 -3.41 -7.04 20.91
N TYR A 146 -4.39 -7.61 20.23
CA TYR A 146 -4.35 -7.68 18.76
C TYR A 146 -4.94 -6.39 18.19
N GLY A 147 -4.06 -5.52 17.68
CA GLY A 147 -4.46 -4.30 16.97
C GLY A 147 -4.75 -4.60 15.49
N GLY A 148 -5.94 -4.24 15.01
CA GLY A 148 -6.31 -4.41 13.59
C GLY A 148 -5.35 -3.73 12.61
N THR A 149 -4.69 -2.64 13.04
CA THR A 149 -3.67 -1.93 12.26
C THR A 149 -2.39 -2.72 12.06
N ASP A 150 -2.00 -3.56 13.03
CA ASP A 150 -0.78 -4.37 12.92
C ASP A 150 -1.05 -5.64 12.11
N GLY A 151 -2.28 -6.17 12.19
CA GLY A 151 -2.77 -7.21 11.29
C GLY A 151 -2.71 -6.79 9.83
N LEU A 152 -3.29 -5.62 9.51
CA LEU A 152 -3.26 -5.07 8.15
C LEU A 152 -1.82 -4.84 7.66
N ARG A 153 -0.95 -4.28 8.52
CA ARG A 153 0.46 -4.06 8.16
C ARG A 153 1.19 -5.37 7.87
N TYR A 154 0.99 -6.39 8.70
CA TYR A 154 1.59 -7.71 8.48
C TYR A 154 1.08 -8.35 7.18
N GLU A 155 -0.22 -8.27 6.90
CA GLU A 155 -0.80 -8.75 5.65
C GLU A 155 -0.15 -8.08 4.43
N THR A 156 -0.12 -6.75 4.40
CA THR A 156 0.48 -5.97 3.31
C THR A 156 1.94 -6.36 3.10
N TRP A 157 2.71 -6.45 4.19
CA TRP A 157 4.11 -6.86 4.14
C TRP A 157 4.29 -8.30 3.64
N LEU A 158 3.46 -9.24 4.11
CA LEU A 158 3.57 -10.65 3.76
C LEU A 158 3.29 -10.87 2.27
N ARG A 159 2.26 -10.21 1.73
CA ARG A 159 1.93 -10.25 0.30
C ARG A 159 3.01 -9.62 -0.57
N ALA A 160 3.56 -8.48 -0.16
CA ALA A 160 4.65 -7.84 -0.89
C ALA A 160 5.91 -8.73 -0.92
N SER A 161 6.24 -9.34 0.23
CA SER A 161 7.35 -10.29 0.36
C SER A 161 7.15 -11.51 -0.54
N ALA A 162 5.96 -12.11 -0.50
CA ALA A 162 5.63 -13.26 -1.32
C ALA A 162 5.58 -12.93 -2.83
N THR A 163 5.17 -11.71 -3.19
CA THR A 163 5.18 -11.24 -4.58
C THR A 163 6.60 -11.18 -5.13
N ILE A 164 7.55 -10.63 -4.36
CA ILE A 164 8.96 -10.57 -4.77
C ILE A 164 9.57 -11.97 -4.84
N GLU A 165 9.31 -12.82 -3.86
CA GLU A 165 9.81 -14.21 -3.87
C GLU A 165 9.21 -15.02 -5.03
N SER A 166 7.92 -14.84 -5.33
CA SER A 166 7.25 -15.47 -6.47
C SER A 166 7.88 -15.05 -7.78
N ALA A 167 8.16 -13.75 -7.96
CA ALA A 167 8.85 -13.24 -9.15
C ALA A 167 10.26 -13.82 -9.31
N LYS A 168 10.95 -14.09 -8.19
CA LYS A 168 12.31 -14.65 -8.19
C LYS A 168 12.35 -16.17 -8.42
N THR A 169 11.40 -16.91 -7.85
CA THR A 169 11.43 -18.38 -7.80
C THR A 169 10.48 -19.04 -8.80
N GLY A 170 9.52 -18.31 -9.35
CA GLY A 170 8.44 -18.85 -10.17
C GLY A 170 7.37 -19.63 -9.38
N ARG A 171 7.51 -19.76 -8.05
CA ARG A 171 6.53 -20.41 -7.19
C ARG A 171 5.26 -19.57 -7.07
N SER A 172 4.13 -20.19 -6.79
CA SER A 172 2.89 -19.46 -6.56
C SER A 172 2.99 -18.62 -5.27
N MET A 173 2.43 -17.41 -5.29
CA MET A 173 2.40 -16.53 -4.12
C MET A 173 1.73 -17.20 -2.92
N ASN A 174 0.65 -17.95 -3.18
CA ASN A 174 -0.08 -18.73 -2.17
C ASN A 174 0.80 -19.79 -1.49
N GLU A 175 1.60 -20.54 -2.25
CA GLU A 175 2.54 -21.51 -1.67
C GLU A 175 3.60 -20.84 -0.79
N ILE A 176 4.12 -19.68 -1.21
CA ILE A 176 5.13 -18.93 -0.45
C ILE A 176 4.54 -18.43 0.88
N ILE A 177 3.35 -17.83 0.82
CA ILE A 177 2.63 -17.35 1.99
C ILE A 177 2.35 -18.49 2.97
N VAL A 178 1.80 -19.60 2.49
CA VAL A 178 1.51 -20.77 3.34
C VAL A 178 2.79 -21.35 3.94
N ALA A 179 3.87 -21.46 3.15
CA ALA A 179 5.15 -21.94 3.65
C ALA A 179 5.68 -21.05 4.78
N LYS A 180 5.66 -19.72 4.60
CA LYS A 180 6.12 -18.75 5.58
C LYS A 180 5.30 -18.77 6.87
N LEU A 181 3.98 -18.82 6.76
CA LEU A 181 3.09 -18.94 7.92
C LEU A 181 3.22 -20.28 8.65
N SER A 182 3.73 -21.31 7.97
CA SER A 182 3.93 -22.65 8.54
C SER A 182 5.31 -22.84 9.17
N GLU A 183 6.18 -21.81 9.16
CA GLU A 183 7.51 -21.91 9.75
C GLU A 183 7.44 -22.17 11.26
N PRO A 184 8.28 -23.06 11.82
CA PRO A 184 8.33 -23.28 13.26
C PRO A 184 8.59 -21.99 14.03
N GLY A 185 7.76 -21.70 15.04
CA GLY A 185 7.88 -20.49 15.85
C GLY A 185 7.17 -19.27 15.28
N THR A 186 6.45 -19.40 14.16
CA THR A 186 5.57 -18.33 13.67
C THR A 186 4.56 -17.93 14.74
N ASP A 187 4.48 -16.62 15.02
CA ASP A 187 3.49 -16.06 15.93
C ASP A 187 2.07 -16.35 15.42
N PRO A 188 1.20 -17.02 16.19
CA PRO A 188 -0.18 -17.31 15.78
C PRO A 188 -0.99 -16.07 15.36
N ARG A 189 -0.65 -14.87 15.85
CA ARG A 189 -1.27 -13.60 15.44
C ARG A 189 -0.99 -13.25 13.98
N LYS A 190 0.18 -13.65 13.44
CA LYS A 190 0.51 -13.51 12.01
C LYS A 190 -0.39 -14.38 11.14
N VAL A 191 -0.65 -15.61 11.60
CA VAL A 191 -1.57 -16.55 10.94
C VAL A 191 -3.00 -15.99 10.97
N LEU A 192 -3.44 -15.51 12.13
CA LEU A 192 -4.75 -14.88 12.30
C LEU A 192 -4.90 -13.65 11.40
N ALA A 193 -3.88 -12.79 11.34
CA ALA A 193 -3.88 -11.58 10.53
C ALA A 193 -4.08 -11.86 9.05
N TYR A 194 -3.29 -12.78 8.49
CA TYR A 194 -3.41 -13.09 7.08
C TYR A 194 -4.68 -13.87 6.76
N LEU A 195 -4.98 -14.96 7.48
CA LEU A 195 -6.13 -15.81 7.13
C LEU A 195 -7.48 -15.11 7.32
N SER A 196 -7.58 -14.14 8.24
CA SER A 196 -8.81 -13.36 8.41
C SER A 196 -9.00 -12.27 7.34
N SER A 197 -8.02 -12.04 6.47
CA SER A 197 -8.11 -11.03 5.43
C SER A 197 -8.93 -11.48 4.22
N TRP A 198 -9.40 -10.52 3.42
CA TRP A 198 -10.10 -10.80 2.17
C TRP A 198 -9.20 -11.50 1.15
N GLU A 199 -7.89 -11.20 1.17
CA GLU A 199 -6.92 -11.75 0.23
C GLU A 199 -6.64 -13.23 0.45
N ALA A 200 -6.88 -13.74 1.67
CA ALA A 200 -6.80 -15.16 1.97
C ALA A 200 -8.03 -15.96 1.52
N MET A 201 -9.08 -15.32 0.99
CA MET A 201 -10.31 -16.02 0.61
C MET A 201 -10.11 -17.17 -0.40
N PRO A 202 -9.34 -16.99 -1.49
CA PRO A 202 -9.10 -18.09 -2.43
C PRO A 202 -8.42 -19.28 -1.73
N LEU A 203 -7.44 -19.00 -0.86
CA LEU A 203 -6.74 -20.01 -0.07
C LEU A 203 -7.67 -20.78 0.87
N LEU A 204 -8.58 -20.08 1.55
CA LEU A 204 -9.53 -20.70 2.48
C LEU A 204 -10.61 -21.51 1.76
N THR A 205 -11.05 -21.05 0.58
CA THR A 205 -12.10 -21.69 -0.21
C THR A 205 -11.61 -23.00 -0.84
N GLU A 206 -10.35 -23.04 -1.25
CA GLU A 206 -9.71 -24.19 -1.91
C GLU A 206 -9.04 -25.15 -0.90
N ALA A 207 -9.13 -24.87 0.41
CA ALA A 207 -8.46 -25.64 1.44
C ALA A 207 -9.04 -27.05 1.57
N ALA A 208 -8.32 -28.04 1.01
CA ALA A 208 -8.63 -29.45 1.21
C ALA A 208 -8.59 -29.84 2.70
N PRO A 209 -9.35 -30.87 3.12
CA PRO A 209 -9.15 -31.53 4.41
C PRO A 209 -7.67 -31.89 4.61
N ASP A 210 -7.16 -31.71 5.83
CA ASP A 210 -5.76 -31.97 6.22
C ASP A 210 -4.67 -31.13 5.53
N SER A 211 -5.04 -30.15 4.71
CA SER A 211 -4.10 -29.21 4.09
C SER A 211 -3.34 -28.37 5.13
N GLN A 212 -2.22 -27.77 4.70
CA GLN A 212 -1.49 -26.82 5.56
C GLN A 212 -2.36 -25.62 5.94
N VAL A 213 -3.26 -25.18 5.05
CA VAL A 213 -4.22 -24.10 5.35
C VAL A 213 -5.15 -24.49 6.50
N GLN A 214 -5.66 -25.73 6.54
CA GLN A 214 -6.45 -26.25 7.67
C GLN A 214 -5.65 -26.25 8.99
N LYS A 215 -4.37 -26.65 8.94
CA LYS A 215 -3.49 -26.64 10.12
C LYS A 215 -3.26 -25.21 10.64
N LEU A 216 -3.05 -24.25 9.74
CA LEU A 216 -2.92 -22.84 10.07
C LEU A 216 -4.23 -22.27 10.66
N ALA A 217 -5.38 -22.60 10.09
CA ALA A 217 -6.68 -22.23 10.66
C ALA A 217 -6.88 -22.80 12.08
N ALA A 218 -6.45 -24.04 12.32
CA ALA A 218 -6.49 -24.65 13.65
C ALA A 218 -5.55 -23.95 14.65
N ILE A 219 -4.39 -23.45 14.21
CA ILE A 219 -3.49 -22.63 15.03
C ILE A 219 -4.18 -21.32 15.42
N ALA A 220 -4.76 -20.60 14.46
CA ALA A 220 -5.50 -19.37 14.70
C ALA A 220 -6.65 -19.58 15.70
N ARG A 221 -7.40 -20.68 15.54
CA ARG A 221 -8.50 -21.05 16.44
C ARG A 221 -8.01 -21.31 17.87
N ARG A 222 -7.00 -22.17 18.02
CA ARG A 222 -6.42 -22.50 19.32
C ARG A 222 -5.91 -21.25 20.04
N HIS A 223 -5.26 -20.35 19.31
CA HIS A 223 -4.74 -19.11 19.89
C HIS A 223 -5.86 -18.19 20.39
N SER A 224 -6.95 -18.07 19.62
CA SER A 224 -8.15 -17.36 20.06
C SER A 224 -8.76 -17.98 21.33
N ASP A 225 -8.88 -19.31 21.39
CA ASP A 225 -9.45 -20.00 22.55
C ASP A 225 -8.59 -19.83 23.82
N GLN A 226 -7.27 -19.69 23.66
CA GLN A 226 -6.33 -19.39 24.75
C GLN A 226 -6.42 -17.93 25.24
N ASN A 227 -7.03 -17.03 24.47
CA ASN A 227 -7.17 -15.61 24.78
C ASN A 227 -8.66 -15.17 24.82
N PRO A 228 -9.50 -15.77 25.67
CA PRO A 228 -10.95 -15.55 25.65
C PRO A 228 -11.36 -14.12 26.01
N GLY A 229 -10.47 -13.32 26.61
CA GLY A 229 -10.71 -11.89 26.88
C GLY A 229 -10.66 -11.00 25.62
N ASN A 230 -10.12 -11.49 24.51
CA ASN A 230 -10.01 -10.73 23.26
C ASN A 230 -11.14 -11.13 22.29
N SER A 231 -12.24 -10.36 22.35
CA SER A 231 -13.41 -10.59 21.48
C SER A 231 -13.09 -10.42 19.99
N TYR A 232 -12.12 -9.57 19.65
CA TYR A 232 -11.73 -9.33 18.26
C TYR A 232 -10.98 -10.53 17.67
N MET A 233 -10.05 -11.13 18.41
CA MET A 233 -9.38 -12.38 17.98
C MET A 233 -10.39 -13.51 17.74
N ARG A 234 -11.40 -13.63 18.62
CA ARG A 234 -12.48 -14.61 18.45
C ARG A 234 -13.24 -14.37 17.15
N PHE A 235 -13.66 -13.13 16.91
CA PHE A 235 -14.33 -12.75 15.67
C PHE A 235 -13.51 -13.10 14.42
N LEU A 236 -12.19 -12.86 14.44
CA LEU A 236 -11.30 -13.19 13.32
C LEU A 236 -11.19 -14.71 13.11
N ALA A 237 -11.05 -15.49 14.19
CA ALA A 237 -11.00 -16.95 14.10
C ALA A 237 -12.31 -17.54 13.58
N GLU A 238 -13.45 -17.04 14.04
CA GLU A 238 -14.77 -17.42 13.53
C GLU A 238 -14.93 -17.04 12.04
N THR A 239 -14.44 -15.87 11.63
CA THR A 239 -14.46 -15.44 10.23
C THR A 239 -13.70 -16.41 9.32
N ILE A 240 -12.53 -16.91 9.77
CA ILE A 240 -11.76 -17.91 9.04
C ILE A 240 -12.59 -19.20 8.88
N GLU A 241 -13.15 -19.72 9.98
CA GLU A 241 -13.96 -20.93 9.94
C GLU A 241 -15.19 -20.81 9.03
N VAL A 242 -15.89 -19.68 9.10
CA VAL A 242 -17.07 -19.42 8.26
C VAL A 242 -16.69 -19.42 6.80
N ARG A 243 -15.59 -18.75 6.42
CA ARG A 243 -15.13 -18.71 5.02
C ARG A 243 -14.71 -20.07 4.48
N MET A 244 -14.18 -20.94 5.32
CA MET A 244 -13.84 -22.32 4.93
C MET A 244 -15.08 -23.21 4.77
N LYS A 245 -16.11 -23.04 5.60
CA LYS A 245 -17.36 -23.83 5.56
C LYS A 245 -18.35 -23.30 4.50
N HIS A 246 -18.40 -21.99 4.33
CA HIS A 246 -19.35 -21.26 3.50
C HIS A 246 -18.62 -20.17 2.71
N PRO A 247 -17.86 -20.55 1.67
CA PRO A 247 -17.16 -19.57 0.84
C PRO A 247 -18.20 -18.63 0.20
N PRO A 248 -17.99 -17.30 0.26
CA PRO A 248 -18.89 -16.36 -0.40
C PRO A 248 -18.91 -16.63 -1.92
N PRO A 249 -20.00 -16.30 -2.62
CA PRO A 249 -20.09 -16.50 -4.05
C PRO A 249 -18.93 -15.79 -4.75
N ALA A 250 -18.28 -16.47 -5.70
CA ALA A 250 -17.19 -15.91 -6.47
C ALA A 250 -17.62 -14.55 -7.05
N ALA A 251 -16.83 -13.50 -6.80
CA ALA A 251 -17.06 -12.22 -7.45
C ALA A 251 -17.09 -12.44 -8.97
N PRO A 252 -18.07 -11.88 -9.71
CA PRO A 252 -18.12 -12.03 -11.15
C PRO A 252 -16.80 -11.53 -11.74
N LYS A 253 -16.16 -12.37 -12.56
CA LYS A 253 -14.96 -11.95 -13.30
C LYS A 253 -15.30 -10.64 -14.01
N PRO A 254 -14.49 -9.57 -13.88
CA PRO A 254 -14.73 -8.36 -14.64
C PRO A 254 -14.61 -8.72 -16.12
N VAL A 255 -15.75 -8.80 -16.79
CA VAL A 255 -15.81 -8.86 -18.24
C VAL A 255 -15.49 -7.44 -18.69
N PHE A 256 -14.23 -7.18 -19.01
CA PHE A 256 -13.85 -5.99 -19.76
C PHE A 256 -14.46 -6.11 -21.17
N THR A 257 -15.72 -5.73 -21.32
CA THR A 257 -16.21 -5.29 -22.62
C THR A 257 -15.59 -3.93 -22.87
N MET A 258 -14.55 -3.89 -23.70
CA MET A 258 -14.08 -2.63 -24.29
C MET A 258 -15.31 -1.92 -24.87
N PRO A 259 -15.56 -0.63 -24.53
CA PRO A 259 -16.52 0.16 -25.28
C PRO A 259 -16.00 0.19 -26.72
N THR A 260 -16.73 -0.44 -27.64
CA THR A 260 -16.57 -0.14 -29.05
C THR A 260 -16.89 1.34 -29.19
N GLY A 261 -15.85 2.16 -29.34
CA GLY A 261 -15.99 3.56 -29.64
C GLY A 261 -16.88 3.76 -30.88
N PRO A 262 -17.49 4.95 -31.05
CA PRO A 262 -18.34 5.22 -32.19
C PRO A 262 -17.61 4.90 -33.49
N ALA A 263 -18.30 4.19 -34.38
CA ALA A 263 -17.76 3.77 -35.67
C ALA A 263 -17.16 4.98 -36.41
N VAL A 264 -15.88 4.88 -36.77
CA VAL A 264 -15.21 5.88 -37.61
C VAL A 264 -15.91 5.89 -38.97
N PRO A 265 -16.49 7.02 -39.40
CA PRO A 265 -17.08 7.10 -40.72
C PRO A 265 -15.99 6.93 -41.80
N PRO A 266 -16.32 6.27 -42.93
CA PRO A 266 -15.35 6.00 -43.97
C PRO A 266 -14.78 7.30 -44.54
N ALA A 267 -13.47 7.33 -44.74
CA ALA A 267 -12.75 8.47 -45.29
C ALA A 267 -13.30 8.82 -46.70
N PRO A 268 -13.49 10.12 -47.02
CA PRO A 268 -13.91 10.53 -48.36
C PRO A 268 -12.81 10.19 -49.38
N LYS A 269 -13.22 9.64 -50.52
CA LYS A 269 -12.31 9.34 -51.62
C LYS A 269 -11.73 10.64 -52.19
N PRO A 270 -10.42 10.68 -52.50
CA PRO A 270 -9.81 11.84 -53.14
C PRO A 270 -10.33 12.02 -54.57
N PRO A 271 -10.32 13.27 -55.09
CA PRO A 271 -10.78 13.63 -56.43
C PRO A 271 -9.91 13.06 -57.55
#